data_AF-A0A849DTY2-F1
#
_entry.id   AF-A0A849DTY2-F1
#
_cell.length_a   1.000
_cell.length_b   1.000
_cell.length_c   1.000
_cell.angle_alpha   90.00
_cell.angle_beta   90.00
_cell.angle_gamma   90.00
#
_symmetry.space_group_name_H-M   'P 1'
#
loop_
_entity.id
_entity.type
_entity.pdbx_description
1 polymer ?
#
loop_
_entity_poly.entity_id
_entity_poly.type
_entity_poly.pdbx_seq_one_letter_code
_entity_poly.pdbx_strand_id
1 'polypeptide(L)'
;MGEPLKKNVPQPKPWIVSRYYGRFNPASRDRWVFGDRDNGAYLLRLGWTKIVRHSLVRGAASPDDPALTDYWARRRGKNPALLDRSVLILLARQKGRCPLCGDLILHADQAPSSPTEWEQWHRVTRKAITKQYVTAQRDTGTSGGTRLVHSHCQRRATGAQKEPALLCA
;
A
#
# COMPACT_ATOMS: atom_id res chain seq x y z
N MET A 1 31.12 -44.35 -18.24
CA MET A 1 31.79 -44.11 -16.94
C MET A 1 30.98 -43.07 -16.19
N GLY A 2 30.34 -43.45 -15.08
CA GLY A 2 29.53 -42.52 -14.28
C GLY A 2 30.40 -41.68 -13.36
N GLU A 3 30.18 -40.37 -13.36
CA GLU A 3 30.85 -39.43 -12.45
C GLU A 3 30.48 -39.78 -11.00
N PRO A 4 31.45 -40.00 -10.10
CA PRO A 4 31.15 -40.39 -8.73
C PRO A 4 30.43 -39.26 -8.00
N LEU A 5 29.30 -39.59 -7.37
CA LEU A 5 28.54 -38.66 -6.52
C LEU A 5 29.46 -38.11 -5.43
N LYS A 6 29.73 -36.80 -5.50
CA LYS A 6 30.54 -36.10 -4.49
C LYS A 6 29.87 -36.25 -3.12
N LYS A 7 30.55 -36.93 -2.18
CA LYS A 7 30.10 -36.99 -0.78
C LYS A 7 30.16 -35.58 -0.18
N ASN A 8 29.04 -35.11 0.35
CA ASN A 8 29.02 -33.89 1.16
C ASN A 8 29.71 -34.15 2.50
N VAL A 9 30.81 -33.43 2.74
CA VAL A 9 31.47 -33.44 4.05
C VAL A 9 30.64 -32.57 5.01
N PRO A 10 30.19 -33.10 6.16
CA PRO A 10 29.44 -32.31 7.13
C PRO A 10 30.35 -31.22 7.71
N GLN A 11 29.86 -29.97 7.67
CA GLN A 11 30.61 -28.83 8.17
C GLN A 11 30.44 -28.67 9.67
N PRO A 12 31.47 -28.20 10.41
CA PRO A 12 31.37 -28.00 11.85
C PRO A 12 30.39 -26.86 12.18
N LYS A 13 29.66 -26.98 13.30
CA LYS A 13 28.65 -25.99 13.72
C LYS A 13 29.14 -24.53 13.70
N PRO A 14 30.36 -24.20 14.19
CA PRO A 14 30.87 -22.82 14.13
C PRO A 14 30.97 -22.28 12.70
N TRP A 15 31.36 -23.12 11.74
CA TRP A 15 31.42 -22.74 10.32
C TRP A 15 30.01 -22.47 9.77
N ILE A 16 29.04 -23.34 10.08
CA ILE A 16 27.64 -23.17 9.62
C ILE A 16 27.07 -21.86 10.16
N VAL A 17 27.28 -21.55 11.45
CA VAL A 17 26.82 -20.31 12.07
C VAL A 17 27.49 -19.09 11.41
N SER A 18 28.81 -19.14 11.24
CA SER A 18 29.58 -18.06 10.60
C SER A 18 29.23 -17.86 9.12
N ARG A 19 28.78 -18.89 8.41
CA ARG A 19 28.37 -18.77 7.00
C ARG A 19 26.93 -18.26 6.86
N TYR A 20 26.00 -18.81 7.63
CA TYR A 20 24.56 -18.62 7.37
C TYR A 20 23.78 -17.81 8.40
N TYR A 21 24.28 -17.63 9.63
CA TYR A 21 23.52 -16.94 10.68
C TYR A 21 24.14 -15.60 11.03
N GLY A 22 23.35 -14.54 10.97
CA GLY A 22 23.83 -13.20 11.25
C GLY A 22 22.71 -12.18 11.42
N ARG A 23 23.09 -10.91 11.53
CA ARG A 23 22.17 -9.79 11.57
C ARG A 23 21.98 -9.26 10.15
N PHE A 24 20.98 -9.80 9.45
CA PHE A 24 20.68 -9.41 8.07
C PHE A 24 19.54 -8.41 7.94
N ASN A 25 18.60 -8.38 8.88
CA ASN A 25 17.48 -7.44 8.87
C ASN A 25 17.90 -6.10 9.53
N PRO A 26 17.94 -4.97 8.80
CA PRO A 26 18.33 -3.68 9.38
C PRO A 26 17.38 -3.18 10.48
N ALA A 27 16.09 -3.52 10.38
CA ALA A 27 15.06 -3.15 11.34
C ALA A 27 15.08 -4.00 12.62
N SER A 28 15.96 -4.99 12.71
CA SER A 28 16.10 -5.87 13.86
C SER A 28 17.55 -5.92 14.37
N ARG A 29 17.73 -6.19 15.66
CA ARG A 29 19.03 -6.50 16.27
C ARG A 29 19.28 -8.00 16.39
N ASP A 30 18.37 -8.82 15.85
CA ASP A 30 18.47 -10.27 15.87
C ASP A 30 19.63 -10.76 15.00
N ARG A 31 20.54 -11.52 15.62
CA ARG A 31 21.73 -12.12 15.00
C ARG A 31 21.54 -13.58 14.60
N TRP A 32 20.37 -14.15 14.88
CA TRP A 32 20.00 -15.53 14.58
C TRP A 32 19.04 -15.59 13.38
N VAL A 33 19.37 -14.83 12.34
CA VAL A 33 18.63 -14.81 11.08
C VAL A 33 19.42 -15.63 10.07
N PHE A 34 18.76 -16.59 9.44
CA PHE A 34 19.35 -17.35 8.34
C PHE A 34 19.42 -16.46 7.09
N GLY A 35 20.57 -16.39 6.46
CA GLY A 35 20.79 -15.59 5.27
C GLY A 35 22.13 -15.84 4.63
N ASP A 36 22.32 -15.19 3.49
CA ASP A 36 23.52 -15.21 2.70
C ASP A 36 24.26 -13.89 2.89
N ARG A 37 25.52 -13.98 3.32
CA ARG A 37 26.39 -12.82 3.53
C ARG A 37 26.89 -12.22 2.22
N ASP A 38 26.95 -13.00 1.15
CA ASP A 38 27.59 -12.59 -0.09
C ASP A 38 26.67 -11.62 -0.87
N ASN A 39 25.34 -11.83 -0.82
CA ASN A 39 24.35 -10.97 -1.48
C ASN A 39 23.38 -10.25 -0.51
N GLY A 40 23.44 -10.55 0.79
CA GLY A 40 22.60 -9.95 1.81
C GLY A 40 21.15 -10.46 1.86
N ALA A 41 20.81 -11.49 1.08
CA ALA A 41 19.49 -12.11 1.13
C ALA A 41 19.30 -12.83 2.48
N TYR A 42 18.09 -12.79 3.04
CA TYR A 42 17.79 -13.47 4.29
C TYR A 42 16.38 -14.01 4.33
N LEU A 43 16.19 -15.05 5.13
CA LEU A 43 14.89 -15.65 5.35
C LEU A 43 14.10 -14.80 6.35
N LEU A 44 12.93 -14.32 5.92
CA LEU A 44 12.02 -13.59 6.79
C LEU A 44 11.52 -14.51 7.92
N ARG A 45 11.72 -14.11 9.17
CA ARG A 45 11.19 -14.86 10.31
C ARG A 45 9.68 -14.63 10.41
N LEU A 46 8.92 -15.73 10.44
CA LEU A 46 7.46 -15.68 10.61
C LEU A 46 7.03 -14.94 11.87
N GLY A 47 7.83 -14.99 12.95
CA GLY A 47 7.55 -14.28 14.20
C GLY A 47 7.68 -12.75 14.12
N TRP A 48 8.24 -12.19 13.05
CA TRP A 48 8.25 -10.74 12.83
C TRP A 48 6.95 -10.22 12.22
N THR A 49 6.15 -11.11 11.61
CA THR A 49 4.82 -10.75 11.14
C THR A 49 3.90 -10.61 12.35
N LYS A 50 3.40 -9.40 12.59
CA LYS A 50 2.47 -9.13 13.69
C LYS A 50 1.22 -10.00 13.53
N ILE A 51 0.93 -10.83 14.53
CA ILE A 51 -0.31 -11.60 14.58
C ILE A 51 -1.46 -10.63 14.87
N VAL A 52 -2.33 -10.43 13.88
CA VAL A 52 -3.56 -9.64 14.04
C VAL A 52 -4.72 -10.60 14.32
N ARG A 53 -5.28 -10.54 15.54
CA ARG A 53 -6.45 -11.34 15.90
C ARG A 53 -7.72 -10.62 15.45
N HIS A 54 -8.42 -11.20 14.49
CA HIS A 54 -9.72 -10.71 14.06
C HIS A 54 -10.82 -11.32 14.94
N SER A 55 -11.67 -10.48 15.53
CA SER A 55 -12.87 -10.97 16.22
C SER A 55 -13.83 -11.55 15.18
N LEU A 56 -14.49 -12.68 15.44
CA LEU A 56 -15.51 -13.24 14.54
C LEU A 56 -16.76 -12.36 14.45
N VAL A 57 -17.54 -12.50 13.38
CA VAL A 57 -18.86 -11.88 13.26
C VAL A 57 -19.80 -12.57 14.26
N ARG A 58 -20.65 -11.80 14.95
CA ARG A 58 -21.63 -12.36 15.89
C ARG A 58 -22.67 -13.19 15.15
N GLY A 59 -22.53 -14.52 15.16
CA GLY A 59 -23.58 -15.48 14.74
C GLY A 59 -24.43 -15.05 13.55
N ALA A 60 -25.74 -14.94 13.78
CA ALA A 60 -26.74 -14.55 12.78
C ALA A 60 -26.77 -13.05 12.44
N ALA A 61 -25.74 -12.28 12.79
CA ALA A 61 -25.65 -10.87 12.41
C ALA A 61 -25.58 -10.76 10.89
N SER A 62 -26.68 -10.35 10.27
CA SER A 62 -26.73 -10.00 8.86
C SER A 62 -26.30 -8.54 8.65
N PRO A 63 -25.54 -8.21 7.59
CA PRO A 63 -25.26 -6.83 7.19
C PRO A 63 -26.52 -5.98 6.94
N ASP A 64 -27.62 -6.62 6.52
CA ASP A 64 -28.85 -5.95 6.10
C ASP A 64 -29.86 -5.73 7.24
N ASP A 65 -29.53 -6.18 8.45
CA ASP A 65 -30.38 -5.97 9.63
C ASP A 65 -30.23 -4.52 10.15
N PRO A 66 -31.30 -3.69 10.11
CA PRO A 66 -31.24 -2.31 10.59
C PRO A 66 -30.97 -2.22 12.10
N ALA A 67 -31.31 -3.23 12.90
CA ALA A 67 -30.98 -3.25 14.33
C ALA A 67 -29.48 -3.41 14.59
N LEU A 68 -28.69 -3.79 13.58
CA LEU A 68 -27.25 -4.02 13.67
C LEU A 68 -26.40 -2.97 12.94
N THR A 69 -26.98 -1.84 12.53
CA THR A 69 -26.26 -0.77 11.82
C THR A 69 -25.01 -0.30 12.57
N ASP A 70 -25.12 -0.01 13.87
CA ASP A 70 -23.98 0.45 14.69
C ASP A 70 -22.91 -0.63 14.91
N TYR A 71 -23.34 -1.88 14.96
CA TYR A 71 -22.41 -3.01 15.05
C TYR A 71 -21.55 -3.09 13.79
N TRP A 72 -22.17 -3.01 12.62
CA TRP A 72 -21.46 -3.05 11.35
C TRP A 72 -20.65 -1.78 11.07
N ALA A 73 -21.13 -0.59 11.46
CA ALA A 73 -20.38 0.65 11.35
C ALA A 73 -19.05 0.61 12.11
N ARG A 74 -19.08 0.18 13.39
CA ARG A 74 -17.86 0.00 14.21
C ARG A 74 -16.91 -1.02 13.61
N ARG A 75 -17.44 -2.08 13.02
CA ARG A 75 -16.66 -3.17 12.43
C ARG A 75 -15.99 -2.75 11.12
N ARG A 76 -16.67 -1.97 10.27
CA ARG A 76 -16.11 -1.34 9.08
C ARG A 76 -15.01 -0.33 9.42
N GLY A 77 -15.18 0.48 10.46
CA GLY A 77 -14.16 1.43 10.92
C GLY A 77 -12.86 0.77 11.42
N LYS A 78 -12.89 -0.53 11.77
CA LYS A 78 -11.71 -1.31 12.18
C LYS A 78 -10.99 -2.00 11.02
N ASN A 79 -11.59 -2.04 9.83
CA ASN A 79 -10.92 -2.61 8.66
C ASN A 79 -9.88 -1.57 8.20
N PRO A 80 -8.59 -1.94 8.02
CA PRO A 80 -7.61 -1.03 7.44
C PRO A 80 -8.19 -0.45 6.15
N ALA A 81 -8.18 0.87 6.05
CA ALA A 81 -8.62 1.54 4.85
C ALA A 81 -7.82 0.97 3.68
N LEU A 82 -8.51 0.77 2.55
CA LEU A 82 -7.87 0.34 1.30
C LEU A 82 -6.77 1.32 0.83
N LEU A 83 -6.70 2.49 1.47
CA LEU A 83 -5.80 3.59 1.18
C LEU A 83 -4.91 3.88 2.39
N ASP A 84 -3.66 4.22 2.13
CA ASP A 84 -2.73 4.67 3.15
C ASP A 84 -3.26 5.91 3.89
N ARG A 85 -2.91 6.06 5.18
CA ARG A 85 -3.37 7.17 6.02
C ARG A 85 -3.02 8.54 5.42
N SER A 86 -1.86 8.68 4.77
CA SER A 86 -1.45 9.91 4.11
C SER A 86 -2.40 10.29 2.96
N VAL A 87 -2.80 9.31 2.15
CA VAL A 87 -3.76 9.48 1.05
C VAL A 87 -5.13 9.89 1.58
N LEU A 88 -5.59 9.27 2.66
CA LEU A 88 -6.87 9.64 3.30
C LEU A 88 -6.87 11.09 3.81
N ILE A 89 -5.79 11.53 4.45
CA ILE A 89 -5.66 12.92 4.92
C ILE A 89 -5.71 13.88 3.75
N LEU A 90 -5.01 13.56 2.65
CA LEU A 90 -5.02 14.39 1.44
C LEU A 90 -6.38 14.42 0.76
N LEU A 91 -7.09 13.28 0.67
CA LEU A 91 -8.46 13.24 0.15
C LEU A 91 -9.40 14.09 0.99
N ALA A 92 -9.34 13.99 2.33
CA ALA A 92 -10.15 14.80 3.22
C ALA A 92 -9.88 16.30 3.04
N ARG A 93 -8.59 16.71 2.98
CA ARG A 93 -8.19 18.11 2.75
C ARG A 93 -8.67 18.65 1.41
N GLN A 94 -8.65 17.82 0.37
CA GLN A 94 -9.07 18.19 -0.98
C GLN A 94 -10.56 17.95 -1.25
N LYS A 95 -11.32 17.52 -0.23
CA LYS A 95 -12.73 17.11 -0.37
C LYS A 95 -12.95 16.09 -1.49
N GLY A 96 -11.98 15.19 -1.67
CA GLY A 96 -11.99 14.17 -2.72
C GLY A 96 -11.78 14.69 -4.14
N ARG A 97 -11.50 16.00 -4.35
CA ARG A 97 -11.42 16.60 -5.70
C ARG A 97 -10.00 16.86 -6.18
N CYS A 98 -9.80 16.74 -7.48
CA CYS A 98 -8.56 17.06 -8.16
C CYS A 98 -8.44 18.59 -8.28
N PRO A 99 -7.35 19.20 -7.82
CA PRO A 99 -7.17 20.65 -7.91
C PRO A 99 -6.91 21.16 -9.33
N LEU A 100 -6.65 20.27 -10.29
CA LEU A 100 -6.37 20.65 -11.69
C LEU A 100 -7.63 20.62 -12.57
N CYS A 101 -8.51 19.62 -12.40
CA CYS A 101 -9.73 19.50 -13.21
C CYS A 101 -11.04 19.65 -12.41
N GLY A 102 -11.00 19.64 -11.08
CA GLY A 102 -12.19 19.75 -10.22
C GLY A 102 -12.98 18.45 -10.02
N ASP A 103 -12.70 17.41 -10.80
CA ASP A 103 -13.36 16.10 -10.70
C ASP A 103 -12.91 15.31 -9.47
N LEU A 104 -13.70 14.31 -9.07
CA LEU A 104 -13.34 13.43 -7.97
C LEU A 104 -12.06 12.63 -8.29
N ILE A 105 -11.10 12.65 -7.36
CA ILE A 105 -9.88 11.85 -7.38
C ILE A 105 -10.24 10.37 -7.34
N LEU A 106 -11.24 10.00 -6.53
CA LEU A 106 -11.85 8.69 -6.51
C LEU A 106 -13.34 8.85 -6.83
N HIS A 107 -13.82 8.27 -7.93
CA HIS A 107 -15.27 8.22 -8.24
C HIS A 107 -16.11 7.43 -7.22
N ALA A 108 -15.49 6.98 -6.13
CA ALA A 108 -16.08 6.24 -5.03
C ALA A 108 -16.32 7.11 -3.77
N ASP A 109 -16.24 8.44 -3.86
CA ASP A 109 -16.44 9.30 -2.69
C ASP A 109 -17.92 9.40 -2.21
N GLN A 110 -18.87 8.81 -2.95
CA GLN A 110 -20.24 8.58 -2.46
C GLN A 110 -20.31 7.29 -1.64
N ALA A 111 -20.73 7.40 -0.38
CA ALA A 111 -20.97 6.23 0.47
C ALA A 111 -22.15 5.42 -0.10
N PRO A 112 -21.97 4.11 -0.38
CA PRO A 112 -23.05 3.28 -0.89
C PRO A 112 -24.14 3.08 0.17
N SER A 113 -25.39 3.15 -0.29
CA SER A 113 -26.61 2.98 0.52
C SER A 113 -27.24 1.58 0.38
N SER A 114 -26.81 0.80 -0.62
CA SER A 114 -27.29 -0.56 -0.87
C SER A 114 -26.15 -1.59 -1.05
N PRO A 115 -26.42 -2.91 -0.90
CA PRO A 115 -25.41 -3.97 -1.08
C PRO A 115 -24.77 -4.00 -2.47
N THR A 116 -25.56 -3.79 -3.52
CA THR A 116 -25.07 -3.75 -4.91
C THR A 116 -24.21 -2.52 -5.16
N GLU A 117 -24.59 -1.36 -4.61
CA GLU A 117 -23.73 -0.17 -4.61
C GLU A 117 -22.42 -0.42 -3.86
N TRP A 118 -22.46 -1.25 -2.82
CA TRP A 118 -21.29 -1.64 -2.04
C TRP A 118 -20.27 -2.42 -2.87
N GLU A 119 -20.72 -3.40 -3.66
CA GLU A 119 -19.85 -4.16 -4.57
C GLU A 119 -19.28 -3.28 -5.68
N GLN A 120 -20.13 -2.41 -6.25
CA GLN A 120 -19.71 -1.45 -7.27
C GLN A 120 -18.68 -0.47 -6.71
N TRP A 121 -18.89 0.05 -5.52
CA TRP A 121 -17.96 0.91 -4.79
C TRP A 121 -16.63 0.19 -4.55
N HIS A 122 -16.66 -1.06 -4.07
CA HIS A 122 -15.44 -1.85 -3.85
C HIS A 122 -14.68 -2.11 -5.15
N ARG A 123 -15.38 -2.40 -6.25
CA ARG A 123 -14.82 -2.61 -7.58
C ARG A 123 -14.22 -1.34 -8.16
N VAL A 124 -14.92 -0.21 -8.07
CA VAL A 124 -14.48 1.11 -8.57
C VAL A 124 -13.29 1.62 -7.74
N THR A 125 -13.38 1.55 -6.41
CA THR A 125 -12.29 1.93 -5.49
C THR A 125 -11.04 1.10 -5.74
N ARG A 126 -11.17 -0.23 -5.80
CA ARG A 126 -10.03 -1.12 -6.10
C ARG A 126 -9.45 -0.87 -7.50
N LYS A 127 -10.29 -0.68 -8.52
CA LYS A 127 -9.85 -0.38 -9.89
C LYS A 127 -9.16 0.98 -10.00
N ALA A 128 -9.62 1.99 -9.26
CA ALA A 128 -8.98 3.30 -9.18
C ALA A 128 -7.61 3.23 -8.49
N ILE A 129 -7.49 2.40 -7.43
CA ILE A 129 -6.23 2.13 -6.72
C ILE A 129 -5.22 1.40 -7.61
N THR A 130 -5.63 0.33 -8.29
CA THR A 130 -4.73 -0.51 -9.08
C THR A 130 -4.24 0.16 -10.37
N LYS A 131 -5.01 1.09 -10.95
CA LYS A 131 -4.69 1.68 -12.25
C LYS A 131 -3.86 2.98 -12.24
N GLN A 132 -3.21 3.36 -11.13
CA GLN A 132 -2.32 4.54 -11.09
C GLN A 132 -2.97 5.82 -11.64
N TYR A 133 -4.17 6.14 -11.16
CA TYR A 133 -4.82 7.41 -11.53
C TYR A 133 -4.50 8.56 -10.59
N VAL A 134 -3.74 8.36 -9.52
CA VAL A 134 -3.47 9.41 -8.52
C VAL A 134 -1.98 9.52 -8.24
N THR A 135 -1.42 10.70 -8.44
CA THR A 135 -0.02 10.99 -8.12
C THR A 135 0.06 12.11 -7.07
N ALA A 136 1.01 11.96 -6.16
CA ALA A 136 1.34 13.00 -5.20
C ALA A 136 2.20 14.06 -5.92
N GLN A 137 1.65 15.24 -6.13
CA GLN A 137 2.38 16.39 -6.66
C GLN A 137 2.81 17.27 -5.49
N ARG A 138 4.09 17.66 -5.46
CA ARG A 138 4.57 18.74 -4.57
C ARG A 138 4.29 20.07 -5.24
N ASP A 139 3.64 20.96 -4.50
CA ASP A 139 3.47 22.34 -4.96
C ASP A 139 4.81 23.07 -4.87
N THR A 140 5.17 23.77 -5.95
CA THR A 140 6.39 24.59 -6.05
C THR A 140 6.20 26.00 -5.51
N GLY A 141 5.01 26.33 -4.97
CA GLY A 141 4.71 27.62 -4.33
C GLY A 141 5.10 27.68 -2.85
N THR A 142 5.13 28.91 -2.30
CA THR A 142 5.65 29.32 -0.97
C THR A 142 5.20 28.48 0.23
N SER A 143 4.12 27.70 0.11
CA SER A 143 3.71 26.70 1.09
C SER A 143 3.75 25.31 0.46
N GLY A 144 4.91 24.64 0.56
CA GLY A 144 5.24 23.35 -0.07
C GLY A 144 4.38 22.16 0.40
N GLY A 145 3.11 22.15 0.02
CA GLY A 145 2.15 21.08 0.28
C GLY A 145 2.27 19.92 -0.71
N THR A 146 1.96 18.71 -0.25
CA THR A 146 1.71 17.56 -1.13
C THR A 146 0.21 17.49 -1.41
N ARG A 147 -0.18 17.27 -2.66
CA ARG A 147 -1.58 17.15 -3.09
C ARG A 147 -1.77 15.96 -4.03
N LEU A 148 -2.99 15.45 -4.13
CA LEU A 148 -3.33 14.34 -5.02
C LEU A 148 -3.92 14.91 -6.32
N VAL A 149 -3.36 14.51 -7.45
CA VAL A 149 -3.86 14.89 -8.78
C VAL A 149 -4.05 13.66 -9.63
N HIS A 150 -4.90 13.75 -10.67
CA HIS A 150 -4.95 12.65 -11.63
C HIS A 150 -3.63 12.53 -12.40
N SER A 151 -3.20 11.31 -12.70
CA SER A 151 -1.96 11.07 -13.47
C SER A 151 -1.98 11.76 -14.84
N HIS A 152 -3.14 11.86 -15.49
CA HIS A 152 -3.28 12.60 -16.74
C HIS A 152 -3.22 14.13 -16.54
N CYS A 153 -3.84 14.66 -15.48
CA CYS A 153 -3.77 16.09 -15.16
C CYS A 153 -2.32 16.50 -14.84
N GLN A 154 -1.59 15.67 -14.10
CA GLN A 154 -0.18 15.91 -13.82
C GLN A 154 0.64 15.98 -15.11
N ARG A 155 0.47 15.02 -16.03
CA ARG A 155 1.19 15.01 -17.32
C ARG A 155 0.90 16.27 -18.14
N ARG A 156 -0.36 16.72 -18.20
CA ARG A 156 -0.72 17.97 -18.90
C ARG A 156 -0.08 19.18 -18.25
N ALA A 157 -0.09 19.27 -16.92
CA ALA A 157 0.53 20.38 -16.19
C ALA A 157 2.04 20.42 -16.40
N THR A 158 2.74 19.28 -16.34
CA THR A 158 4.19 19.23 -16.59
C THR A 158 4.56 19.45 -18.05
N GLY A 159 3.68 19.09 -19.00
CA GLY A 159 3.87 19.32 -20.43
C GLY A 159 3.70 20.80 -20.79
N ALA A 160 2.71 21.49 -20.22
CA ALA A 160 2.49 22.93 -20.41
C ALA A 160 3.62 23.80 -19.84
N GLN A 161 4.33 23.33 -18.81
CA GLN A 161 5.53 24.01 -18.27
C GLN A 161 6.77 23.84 -19.15
N LYS A 162 6.69 23.03 -20.22
CA LYS A 162 7.81 22.71 -21.13
C LYS A 162 7.69 23.36 -22.52
N GLU A 163 6.64 24.15 -22.78
CA GLU A 163 6.60 24.97 -24.00
C GLU A 163 7.57 26.16 -23.84
N PRO A 164 8.63 26.27 -24.68
CA PRO A 164 9.54 27.39 -24.64
C PRO A 164 8.89 28.63 -25.24
N ALA A 165 9.29 29.79 -24.72
CA ALA A 165 8.85 31.12 -25.10
C ALA A 165 8.66 31.29 -26.60
N LEU A 166 7.49 31.83 -26.99
CA LEU A 166 7.27 32.41 -28.30
C LEU A 166 8.34 33.49 -28.53
N LEU A 167 9.20 33.27 -29.52
CA LEU A 167 10.06 34.29 -30.09
C LEU A 167 9.16 35.38 -30.68
N CYS A 168 9.17 36.56 -30.07
CA CYS A 168 8.66 37.76 -30.73
C CYS A 168 9.62 38.13 -31.87
N ALA A 169 9.03 38.37 -33.04
CA ALA A 169 9.68 38.80 -34.28
C ALA A 169 10.22 40.25 -34.20
#